data_AF-A0A7S2MWF9-F1
#
_entry.id   AF-A0A7S2MWF9-F1
#
_cell.length_a   1.000
_cell.length_b   1.000
_cell.length_c   1.000
_cell.angle_alpha   90.00
_cell.angle_beta   90.00
_cell.angle_gamma   90.00
#
_symmetry.space_group_name_H-M   'P 1'
#
loop_
_entity.id
_entity.type
_entity.pdbx_description
1 polymer ?
#
loop_
_entity_poly.entity_id
_entity_poly.type
_entity_poly.pdbx_seq_one_letter_code
_entity_poly.pdbx_strand_id
1 'polypeptide(L)'
;MKLDVTAFRYITKEEFRVLTAVEMGMRNHEFVPAQLVEGIAKVSRGNCYKLLLTLLRHKLVAHDGKKYDGYRLTYHGYDFLAIRALAMRGSIACVGRRLGVGKESDVHYAQGPNGELLALKLHRLGRISFRAIKTKRDYLRGREHASWMYMARLAAVKEYAYMKALGDEGFPVPTPVDQNRHVVVMSFVRATPLYHMRHLDRPHQVLERLMRLLVRLARAGVVHGDFNEFNLMIDEEEKVTLIDFPQLVHTHHANAEEYFDRDVMGVREFFRKRMNIEVEEWPTWHEVALEDSAGGGDRAGSGPGGSAASAALLRTGAIEGLGQEDDALLVAAHERGRNQDRAQRDGQEADEEEEPSSSDEEGDEDGAADADEPGCGGADRGAPAEE
;
A
#
# COMPACT_ATOMS: atom_id res chain seq x y z
N MET A 1 -5.24 -2.88 10.80
CA MET A 1 -4.37 -2.80 11.99
C MET A 1 -3.62 -1.47 11.92
N LYS A 2 -3.68 -0.60 12.93
CA LYS A 2 -3.08 0.75 12.90
C LYS A 2 -1.71 0.71 13.56
N LEU A 3 -0.68 1.29 12.93
CA LEU A 3 0.64 1.41 13.54
C LEU A 3 0.53 2.21 14.85
N ASP A 4 0.93 1.59 15.97
CA ASP A 4 1.02 2.22 17.29
C ASP A 4 2.47 2.16 17.76
N VAL A 5 3.12 3.33 17.76
CA VAL A 5 4.52 3.49 18.18
C VAL A 5 4.66 3.88 19.66
N THR A 6 3.56 3.98 20.42
CA THR A 6 3.63 4.37 21.85
C THR A 6 4.45 3.36 22.66
N ALA A 7 4.25 2.07 22.41
CA ALA A 7 5.00 1.00 23.06
C ALA A 7 6.50 1.02 22.71
N PHE A 8 6.90 1.65 21.60
CA PHE A 8 8.27 1.61 21.08
C PHE A 8 9.31 2.14 22.06
N ARG A 9 8.95 3.16 22.86
CA ARG A 9 9.83 3.76 23.87
C ARG A 9 10.09 2.83 25.07
N TYR A 10 9.24 1.85 25.29
CA TYR A 10 9.31 0.93 26.42
C TYR A 10 10.01 -0.38 26.09
N ILE A 11 10.30 -0.64 24.81
CA ILE A 11 10.99 -1.87 24.39
C ILE A 11 12.51 -1.70 24.52
N THR A 12 13.11 -2.58 25.31
CA THR A 12 14.53 -2.62 25.64
C THR A 12 15.39 -3.23 24.53
N LYS A 13 16.71 -3.04 24.63
CA LYS A 13 17.67 -3.62 23.68
C LYS A 13 17.59 -5.15 23.62
N GLU A 14 17.35 -5.82 24.74
CA GLU A 14 17.23 -7.27 24.82
C GLU A 14 15.94 -7.79 24.18
N GLU A 15 14.81 -7.12 24.41
CA GLU A 15 13.52 -7.51 23.81
C GLU A 15 13.56 -7.46 22.28
N PHE A 16 14.16 -6.42 21.72
CA PHE A 16 14.39 -6.37 20.28
C PHE A 16 15.36 -7.45 19.78
N ARG A 17 16.36 -7.86 20.58
CA ARG A 17 17.24 -8.98 20.23
C ARG A 17 16.46 -10.29 20.15
N VAL A 18 15.57 -10.53 21.12
CA VAL A 18 14.62 -11.66 21.09
C VAL A 18 13.68 -11.57 19.89
N LEU A 19 13.18 -10.37 19.58
CA LEU A 19 12.29 -10.14 18.44
C LEU A 19 12.99 -10.46 17.10
N THR A 20 14.25 -10.04 16.94
CA THR A 20 15.09 -10.42 15.80
C THR A 20 15.34 -11.93 15.74
N ALA A 21 15.55 -12.58 16.89
CA ALA A 21 15.72 -14.03 16.93
C ALA A 21 14.47 -14.80 16.48
N VAL A 22 13.27 -14.31 16.84
CA VAL A 22 11.99 -14.84 16.32
C VAL A 22 11.92 -14.67 14.81
N GLU A 23 12.23 -13.48 14.27
CA GLU A 23 12.26 -13.26 12.82
C GLU A 23 13.24 -14.21 12.09
N MET A 24 14.43 -14.42 12.65
CA MET A 24 15.42 -15.34 12.07
C MET A 24 14.91 -16.79 12.07
N GLY A 25 14.26 -17.23 13.16
CA GLY A 25 13.66 -18.56 13.24
C GLY A 25 12.50 -18.76 12.27
N MET A 26 11.77 -17.69 11.94
CA MET A 26 10.64 -17.74 11.01
C MET A 26 11.02 -18.06 9.56
N ARG A 27 12.31 -18.06 9.22
CA ARG A 27 12.77 -18.50 7.89
C ARG A 27 12.43 -19.97 7.61
N ASN A 28 12.49 -20.80 8.65
CA ASN A 28 12.33 -22.25 8.53
C ASN A 28 11.11 -22.78 9.31
N HIS A 29 10.50 -21.97 10.18
CA HIS A 29 9.40 -22.38 11.03
C HIS A 29 8.23 -21.38 11.01
N GLU A 30 6.99 -21.86 10.87
CA GLU A 30 5.81 -20.99 10.96
C GLU A 30 5.66 -20.38 12.37
N PHE A 31 5.92 -21.19 13.40
CA PHE A 31 6.07 -20.76 14.79
C PHE A 31 7.45 -21.18 15.28
N VAL A 32 8.15 -20.32 16.00
CA VAL A 32 9.52 -20.56 16.46
C VAL A 32 9.49 -21.05 17.90
N PRO A 33 10.02 -22.26 18.20
CA PRO A 33 10.09 -22.77 19.56
C PRO A 33 10.93 -21.86 20.47
N ALA A 34 10.54 -21.69 21.73
CA ALA A 34 11.26 -20.83 22.68
C ALA A 34 12.74 -21.23 22.83
N GLN A 35 13.05 -22.53 22.82
CA GLN A 35 14.43 -23.05 22.87
C GLN A 35 15.28 -22.59 21.69
N LEU A 36 14.68 -22.49 20.49
CA LEU A 36 15.37 -21.98 19.31
C LEU A 36 15.60 -20.46 19.43
N VAL A 37 14.61 -19.73 19.94
CA VAL A 37 14.76 -18.29 20.22
C VAL A 37 15.88 -18.04 21.24
N GLU A 38 15.95 -18.84 22.30
CA GLU A 38 17.03 -18.79 23.30
C GLU A 38 18.41 -18.94 22.66
N GLY A 39 18.59 -19.96 21.80
CA GLY A 39 19.83 -20.22 21.11
C GLY A 39 20.26 -19.11 20.16
N ILE A 40 19.32 -18.57 19.37
CA ILE A 40 19.60 -17.50 18.41
C ILE A 40 19.88 -16.17 19.14
N ALA A 41 19.09 -15.82 20.15
CA ALA A 41 19.24 -14.56 20.89
C ALA A 41 20.41 -14.58 21.89
N LYS A 42 20.95 -15.77 22.21
CA LYS A 42 21.99 -15.97 23.23
C LYS A 42 21.60 -15.37 24.59
N VAL A 43 20.37 -15.64 25.02
CA VAL A 43 19.81 -15.20 26.31
C VAL A 43 19.58 -16.40 27.22
N SER A 44 19.63 -16.21 28.54
CA SER A 44 19.33 -17.28 29.49
C SER A 44 17.86 -17.71 29.38
N ARG A 45 17.59 -19.00 29.58
CA ARG A 45 16.26 -19.61 29.45
C ARG A 45 15.18 -18.88 30.26
N GLY A 46 15.46 -18.60 31.54
CA GLY A 46 14.54 -17.89 32.42
C GLY A 46 14.25 -16.45 31.95
N ASN A 47 15.25 -15.76 31.40
CA ASN A 47 15.06 -14.40 30.88
C ASN A 47 14.29 -14.41 29.54
N CYS A 48 14.57 -15.39 28.66
CA CYS A 48 13.91 -15.49 27.36
C CYS A 48 12.38 -15.55 27.49
N TYR A 49 11.88 -16.41 28.38
CA TYR A 49 10.43 -16.55 28.60
C TYR A 49 9.80 -15.25 29.10
N LYS A 50 10.46 -14.55 30.04
CA LYS A 50 10.00 -13.24 30.55
C LYS A 50 9.96 -12.18 29.45
N LEU A 51 10.97 -12.15 28.56
CA LEU A 51 11.02 -11.23 27.43
C LEU A 51 9.91 -11.55 26.41
N LEU A 52 9.72 -12.83 26.08
CA LEU A 52 8.64 -13.28 25.19
C LEU A 52 7.25 -12.93 25.73
N LEU A 53 7.00 -13.10 27.03
CA LEU A 53 5.75 -12.67 27.68
C LEU A 53 5.54 -11.15 27.57
N THR A 54 6.62 -10.36 27.65
CA THR A 54 6.51 -8.90 27.52
C THR A 54 6.23 -8.50 26.07
N LEU A 55 6.91 -9.14 25.10
CA LEU A 55 6.62 -8.97 23.68
C LEU A 55 5.17 -9.38 23.32
N LEU A 56 4.63 -10.42 23.95
CA LEU A 56 3.23 -10.84 23.82
C LEU A 56 2.27 -9.77 24.35
N ARG A 57 2.54 -9.20 25.52
CA ARG A 57 1.70 -8.12 26.10
C ARG A 57 1.63 -6.90 25.17
N HIS A 58 2.73 -6.57 24.49
CA HIS A 58 2.77 -5.52 23.49
C HIS A 58 2.28 -5.95 22.10
N LYS A 59 1.79 -7.19 21.94
CA LYS A 59 1.30 -7.76 20.68
C LYS A 59 2.35 -7.74 19.56
N LEU A 60 3.63 -7.78 19.89
CA LEU A 60 4.74 -7.80 18.93
C LEU A 60 5.03 -9.22 18.42
N VAL A 61 4.70 -10.22 19.24
CA VAL A 61 4.69 -11.63 18.87
C VAL A 61 3.32 -12.21 19.15
N ALA A 62 3.00 -13.31 18.48
CA ALA A 62 1.83 -14.14 18.73
C ALA A 62 2.31 -15.53 19.13
N HIS A 63 1.63 -16.12 20.10
CA HIS A 63 1.89 -17.47 20.60
C HIS A 63 0.81 -18.43 20.11
N ASP A 64 1.20 -19.63 19.72
CA ASP A 64 0.29 -20.74 19.47
C ASP A 64 0.87 -22.01 20.10
N GLY A 65 -0.02 -22.80 20.69
CA GLY A 65 0.31 -24.08 21.33
C GLY A 65 -0.51 -25.25 20.79
N LYS A 66 -1.34 -25.06 19.75
CA LYS A 66 -2.24 -26.10 19.24
C LYS A 66 -1.53 -27.24 18.51
N LYS A 67 -0.53 -26.91 17.68
CA LYS A 67 0.27 -27.91 16.95
C LYS A 67 1.62 -28.18 17.62
N TYR A 68 2.28 -27.11 18.06
CA TYR A 68 3.49 -27.16 18.86
C TYR A 68 3.67 -25.79 19.52
N ASP A 69 4.29 -25.74 20.70
CA ASP A 69 4.50 -24.51 21.47
C ASP A 69 5.52 -23.60 20.77
N GLY A 70 5.07 -22.45 20.30
CA GLY A 70 5.95 -21.55 19.56
C GLY A 70 5.43 -20.12 19.41
N TYR A 71 6.32 -19.26 18.96
CA TYR A 71 6.09 -17.82 18.82
C TYR A 71 6.32 -17.41 17.37
N ARG A 72 5.45 -16.56 16.84
CA ARG A 72 5.64 -15.94 15.52
C ARG A 72 5.55 -14.42 15.64
N LEU A 73 6.17 -13.73 14.70
CA LEU A 73 6.10 -12.28 14.63
C LEU A 73 4.70 -11.83 14.21
N THR A 74 4.22 -10.75 14.81
CA THR A 74 3.03 -10.03 14.30
C THR A 74 3.47 -8.92 13.35
N TYR A 75 2.52 -8.33 12.60
CA TYR A 75 2.83 -7.16 11.79
C TYR A 75 3.39 -6.01 12.63
N HIS A 76 2.90 -5.82 13.86
CA HIS A 76 3.44 -4.82 14.78
C HIS A 76 4.89 -5.11 15.17
N GLY A 77 5.22 -6.37 15.48
CA GLY A 77 6.61 -6.75 15.73
C GLY A 77 7.51 -6.49 14.52
N TYR A 78 7.01 -6.77 13.32
CA TYR A 78 7.73 -6.51 12.08
C TYR A 78 7.97 -5.01 11.83
N ASP A 79 6.96 -4.18 12.09
CA ASP A 79 7.09 -2.72 12.04
C ASP A 79 8.15 -2.20 13.00
N PHE A 80 8.15 -2.70 14.23
CA PHE A 80 9.09 -2.28 15.27
C PHE A 80 10.53 -2.62 14.88
N LEU A 81 10.76 -3.83 14.37
CA LEU A 81 12.05 -4.23 13.84
C LEU A 81 12.49 -3.33 12.67
N ALA A 82 11.56 -3.00 11.78
CA ALA A 82 11.84 -2.15 10.63
C ALA A 82 12.24 -0.73 11.06
N ILE A 83 11.39 -0.06 11.84
CA ILE A 83 11.57 1.30 12.34
C ILE A 83 12.83 1.40 13.20
N ARG A 84 13.11 0.41 14.07
CA ARG A 84 14.33 0.42 14.88
C ARG A 84 15.58 0.40 14.03
N ALA A 85 15.63 -0.43 12.99
CA ALA A 85 16.81 -0.47 12.13
C ALA A 85 17.03 0.85 11.39
N LEU A 86 15.96 1.45 10.87
CA LEU A 86 16.02 2.77 10.22
C LEU A 86 16.49 3.86 11.18
N ALA A 87 15.99 3.86 12.43
CA ALA A 87 16.42 4.80 13.46
C ALA A 87 17.89 4.59 13.87
N MET A 88 18.32 3.33 14.03
CA MET A 88 19.72 3.00 14.36
C MET A 88 20.71 3.35 13.25
N ARG A 89 20.26 3.33 11.98
CA ARG A 89 21.05 3.80 10.83
C ARG A 89 21.10 5.32 10.69
N GLY A 90 20.30 6.04 11.48
CA GLY A 90 20.18 7.50 11.39
C GLY A 90 19.32 7.98 10.23
N SER A 91 18.56 7.09 9.57
CA SER A 91 17.70 7.44 8.43
C SER A 91 16.43 8.18 8.85
N ILE A 92 15.95 7.93 10.08
CA ILE A 92 14.80 8.62 10.69
C ILE A 92 15.08 8.91 12.17
N ALA A 93 14.66 10.09 12.63
CA ALA A 93 14.69 10.50 14.03
C ALA A 93 13.33 10.31 14.72
N CYS A 94 12.23 10.60 14.02
CA CYS A 94 10.88 10.39 14.56
C CYS A 94 9.88 9.90 13.52
N VAL A 95 8.81 9.25 14.00
CA VAL A 95 7.65 8.85 13.21
C VAL A 95 6.47 9.70 13.66
N GLY A 96 5.86 10.38 12.71
CA GLY A 96 4.72 11.28 12.91
C GLY A 96 3.37 10.61 12.68
N ARG A 97 2.35 11.46 12.56
CA ARG A 97 0.98 11.03 12.28
C ARG A 97 0.88 10.32 10.93
N ARG A 98 -0.18 9.51 10.80
CA ARG A 98 -0.50 8.82 9.56
C ARG A 98 -0.95 9.83 8.50
N LEU A 99 -0.38 9.71 7.30
CA LEU A 99 -0.70 10.48 6.11
C LEU A 99 -1.89 9.88 5.37
N GLY A 100 -1.80 8.58 5.09
CA GLY A 100 -2.79 7.86 4.30
C GLY A 100 -2.82 6.39 4.64
N VAL A 101 -3.97 5.76 4.42
CA VAL A 101 -4.15 4.31 4.47
C VAL A 101 -4.52 3.86 3.08
N GLY A 102 -3.59 3.20 2.41
CA GLY A 102 -3.86 2.48 1.19
C GLY A 102 -4.36 1.07 1.49
N LYS A 103 -4.84 0.42 0.42
CA LYS A 103 -5.18 -1.00 0.40
C LYS A 103 -3.97 -1.87 0.74
N GLU A 104 -2.81 -1.48 0.22
CA GLU A 104 -1.59 -2.27 0.23
C GLU A 104 -0.44 -1.61 0.98
N SER A 105 -0.62 -0.39 1.49
CA SER A 105 0.39 0.31 2.27
C SER A 105 -0.20 1.26 3.31
N ASP A 106 0.56 1.54 4.36
CA ASP A 106 0.28 2.63 5.31
C ASP A 106 1.39 3.67 5.16
N VAL A 107 1.04 4.94 4.95
CA VAL A 107 2.02 6.03 4.83
C VAL A 107 1.95 6.92 6.06
N HIS A 108 3.11 7.24 6.62
CA HIS A 108 3.27 8.08 7.81
C HIS A 108 4.24 9.22 7.52
N TYR A 109 4.05 10.35 8.21
CA TYR A 109 5.13 11.33 8.29
C TYR A 109 6.32 10.73 9.04
N ALA A 110 7.52 11.10 8.64
CA ALA A 110 8.74 10.87 9.38
C ALA A 110 9.60 12.14 9.35
N GLN A 111 10.53 12.23 10.28
CA GLN A 111 11.54 13.27 10.27
C GLN A 111 12.91 12.62 10.23
N GLY A 112 13.81 13.12 9.40
CA GLY A 112 15.20 12.69 9.41
C GLY A 112 16.02 13.37 10.52
N PRO A 113 17.32 13.02 10.65
CA PRO A 113 18.18 13.51 11.73
C PRO A 113 18.37 15.04 11.73
N ASN A 114 18.24 15.70 10.59
CA ASN A 114 18.46 17.15 10.44
C ASN A 114 17.13 17.94 10.45
N GLY A 115 16.02 17.29 10.79
CA GLY A 115 14.70 17.93 10.82
C GLY A 115 13.96 17.90 9.48
N GLU A 116 14.51 17.30 8.45
CA GLU A 116 13.90 17.15 7.13
C GLU A 116 12.61 16.32 7.18
N LEU A 117 11.60 16.75 6.43
CA LEU A 117 10.31 16.07 6.36
C LEU A 117 10.37 14.91 5.36
N LEU A 118 10.11 13.71 5.85
CA LEU A 118 10.15 12.46 5.09
C LEU A 118 8.78 11.76 5.11
N ALA A 119 8.60 10.84 4.17
CA ALA A 119 7.49 9.90 4.16
C ALA A 119 8.01 8.49 4.49
N LEU A 120 7.30 7.80 5.38
CA LEU A 120 7.55 6.42 5.78
C LEU A 120 6.40 5.55 5.25
N LYS A 121 6.67 4.75 4.22
CA LYS A 121 5.70 3.83 3.61
C LYS A 121 5.92 2.42 4.11
N LEU A 122 4.92 1.84 4.76
CA LEU A 122 4.91 0.46 5.23
C LEU A 122 4.04 -0.40 4.30
N HIS A 123 4.60 -1.44 3.70
CA HIS A 123 3.89 -2.34 2.81
C HIS A 123 3.05 -3.35 3.60
N ARG A 124 1.81 -3.57 3.15
CA ARG A 124 0.75 -4.34 3.82
C ARG A 124 0.04 -5.25 2.82
N LEU A 125 0.79 -6.08 2.11
CA LEU A 125 0.21 -7.09 1.24
C LEU A 125 -0.71 -8.04 2.04
N GLY A 126 -1.89 -8.34 1.49
CA GLY A 126 -2.87 -9.26 2.09
C GLY A 126 -3.90 -8.61 3.03
N ARG A 127 -3.96 -7.27 3.15
CA ARG A 127 -4.94 -6.60 4.03
C ARG A 127 -6.40 -6.83 3.61
N ILE A 128 -6.69 -6.80 2.31
CA ILE A 128 -8.04 -7.03 1.74
C ILE A 128 -8.38 -8.52 1.81
N SER A 129 -7.39 -9.37 1.58
CA SER A 129 -7.58 -10.81 1.55
C SER A 129 -7.95 -11.39 2.92
N PHE A 130 -7.76 -10.67 4.04
CA PHE A 130 -8.30 -11.09 5.34
C PHE A 130 -9.84 -11.05 5.44
N ARG A 131 -10.53 -10.23 4.64
CA ARG A 131 -12.02 -10.21 4.63
C ARG A 131 -12.60 -11.36 3.80
N ALA A 132 -11.91 -11.77 2.73
CA ALA A 132 -12.38 -12.79 1.79
C ALA A 132 -11.78 -14.20 2.03
N ILE A 133 -10.61 -14.32 2.66
CA ILE A 133 -9.95 -15.61 2.90
C ILE A 133 -10.39 -16.17 4.26
N LYS A 134 -11.65 -16.60 4.32
CA LYS A 134 -12.01 -17.74 5.19
C LYS A 134 -11.87 -19.07 4.44
N THR A 135 -11.52 -19.04 3.16
CA THR A 135 -11.44 -20.22 2.31
C THR A 135 -10.43 -19.99 1.19
N LYS A 136 -9.60 -20.99 0.90
CA LYS A 136 -8.58 -21.07 -0.18
C LYS A 136 -7.19 -20.54 0.16
N ARG A 137 -6.43 -21.47 0.75
CA ARG A 137 -4.98 -21.48 1.00
C ARG A 137 -4.18 -21.80 -0.29
N ASP A 138 -4.73 -21.50 -1.47
CA ASP A 138 -4.22 -21.97 -2.77
C ASP A 138 -3.09 -21.10 -3.34
N TYR A 139 -2.62 -20.09 -2.60
CA TYR A 139 -1.58 -19.17 -3.06
C TYR A 139 -0.18 -19.80 -3.15
N LEU A 140 0.02 -20.94 -2.50
CA LEU A 140 1.32 -21.56 -2.29
C LEU A 140 1.41 -22.90 -3.02
N ARG A 141 1.14 -22.91 -4.34
CA ARG A 141 1.48 -24.06 -5.18
C ARG A 141 3.01 -24.26 -5.16
N GLY A 142 3.50 -25.05 -4.19
CA GLY A 142 4.86 -25.56 -4.10
C GLY A 142 5.81 -24.85 -3.12
N ARG A 143 5.45 -23.69 -2.54
CA ARG A 143 6.28 -23.00 -1.53
C ARG A 143 5.47 -22.76 -0.26
N GLU A 144 5.54 -23.65 0.72
CA GLU A 144 4.85 -23.51 2.02
C GLU A 144 5.29 -22.28 2.85
N HIS A 145 6.24 -21.46 2.36
CA HIS A 145 6.97 -20.45 3.13
C HIS A 145 6.79 -18.97 2.73
N ALA A 146 6.06 -18.63 1.65
CA ALA A 146 5.90 -17.21 1.28
C ALA A 146 4.84 -16.53 2.14
N SER A 147 5.23 -16.13 3.36
CA SER A 147 4.37 -15.36 4.26
C SER A 147 4.04 -13.98 3.66
N TRP A 148 2.90 -13.41 3.99
CA TRP A 148 2.55 -12.03 3.60
C TRP A 148 3.61 -11.00 4.01
N MET A 149 4.35 -11.23 5.10
CA MET A 149 5.49 -10.40 5.50
C MET A 149 6.66 -10.51 4.50
N TYR A 150 6.91 -11.70 3.97
CA TYR A 150 7.90 -11.90 2.92
C TYR A 150 7.50 -11.13 1.66
N MET A 151 6.25 -11.26 1.22
CA MET A 151 5.72 -10.52 0.07
C MET A 151 5.82 -8.99 0.27
N ALA A 152 5.43 -8.49 1.45
CA ALA A 152 5.56 -7.07 1.78
C ALA A 152 7.02 -6.59 1.79
N ARG A 153 7.97 -7.44 2.20
CA ARG A 153 9.40 -7.15 2.10
C ARG A 153 9.85 -7.05 0.65
N LEU A 154 9.49 -8.02 -0.19
CA LEU A 154 9.86 -8.00 -1.61
C LEU A 154 9.31 -6.75 -2.31
N ALA A 155 8.06 -6.38 -2.03
CA ALA A 155 7.44 -5.17 -2.58
C ALA A 155 8.22 -3.90 -2.20
N ALA A 156 8.64 -3.77 -0.94
CA ALA A 156 9.43 -2.63 -0.48
C ALA A 156 10.84 -2.57 -1.11
N VAL A 157 11.49 -3.72 -1.29
CA VAL A 157 12.79 -3.81 -1.98
C VAL A 157 12.65 -3.40 -3.43
N LYS A 158 11.63 -3.93 -4.12
CA LYS A 158 11.29 -3.59 -5.51
C LYS A 158 11.00 -2.09 -5.66
N GLU A 159 10.13 -1.54 -4.81
CA GLU A 159 9.77 -0.12 -4.85
C GLU A 159 10.99 0.79 -4.67
N TYR A 160 11.84 0.51 -3.67
CA TYR A 160 13.05 1.31 -3.43
C TYR A 160 14.01 1.26 -4.62
N ALA A 161 14.22 0.09 -5.21
CA ALA A 161 15.12 -0.10 -6.34
C ALA A 161 14.66 0.68 -7.58
N TYR A 162 13.37 0.58 -7.94
CA TYR A 162 12.82 1.34 -9.07
C TYR A 162 12.77 2.84 -8.79
N MET A 163 12.36 3.26 -7.59
CA MET A 163 12.35 4.68 -7.23
C MET A 163 13.75 5.30 -7.37
N LYS A 164 14.79 4.56 -6.97
CA LYS A 164 16.18 4.99 -7.12
C LYS A 164 16.57 5.07 -8.59
N ALA A 165 16.33 4.01 -9.36
CA ALA A 165 16.74 3.99 -10.76
C ALA A 165 16.00 5.02 -11.61
N LEU A 166 14.70 5.19 -11.40
CA LEU A 166 13.90 6.24 -12.05
C LEU A 166 14.39 7.64 -11.64
N GLY A 167 14.71 7.85 -10.36
CA GLY A 167 15.26 9.11 -9.88
C GLY A 167 16.61 9.46 -10.52
N ASP A 168 17.53 8.49 -10.62
CA ASP A 168 18.84 8.65 -11.25
C ASP A 168 18.70 8.99 -12.75
N GLU A 169 17.73 8.39 -13.44
CA GLU A 169 17.41 8.69 -14.84
C GLU A 169 16.61 9.98 -15.03
N GLY A 170 16.35 10.75 -13.95
CA GLY A 170 15.71 12.06 -13.98
C GLY A 170 14.19 11.99 -14.19
N PHE A 171 13.53 10.92 -13.76
CA PHE A 171 12.07 10.87 -13.68
C PHE A 171 11.58 11.65 -12.46
N PRO A 172 10.37 12.25 -12.51
CA PRO A 172 9.81 12.97 -11.38
C PRO A 172 9.25 11.99 -10.35
N VAL A 173 10.11 11.49 -9.47
CA VAL A 173 9.77 10.54 -8.42
C VAL A 173 10.31 11.04 -7.07
N PRO A 174 9.76 10.58 -5.92
CA PRO A 174 10.34 10.88 -4.62
C PRO A 174 11.80 10.41 -4.55
N THR A 175 12.64 11.13 -3.82
CA THR A 175 14.01 10.69 -3.55
C THR A 175 13.98 9.57 -2.51
N PRO A 176 14.45 8.35 -2.82
CA PRO A 176 14.53 7.28 -1.84
C PRO A 176 15.67 7.54 -0.85
N VAL A 177 15.43 7.33 0.44
CA VAL A 177 16.38 7.60 1.53
C VAL A 177 16.96 6.30 2.10
N ASP A 178 16.10 5.37 2.51
CA ASP A 178 16.52 4.07 3.06
C ASP A 178 15.39 3.05 2.91
N GLN A 179 15.73 1.78 2.96
CA GLN A 179 14.81 0.66 2.89
C GLN A 179 15.16 -0.35 3.97
N ASN A 180 14.13 -0.86 4.65
CA ASN A 180 14.32 -1.96 5.56
C ASN A 180 13.05 -2.81 5.70
N ARG A 181 13.20 -4.12 5.52
CA ARG A 181 12.08 -5.07 5.59
C ARG A 181 10.98 -4.68 4.60
N HIS A 182 9.78 -4.37 5.07
CA HIS A 182 8.62 -3.92 4.29
C HIS A 182 8.46 -2.40 4.29
N VAL A 183 9.47 -1.66 4.73
CA VAL A 183 9.39 -0.21 4.93
C VAL A 183 10.35 0.53 4.01
N VAL A 184 9.85 1.57 3.36
CA VAL A 184 10.61 2.51 2.52
C VAL A 184 10.52 3.91 3.15
N VAL A 185 11.67 4.56 3.29
CA VAL A 185 11.79 5.97 3.66
C VAL A 185 12.11 6.75 2.40
N MET A 186 11.36 7.82 2.13
CA MET A 186 11.53 8.66 0.94
C MET A 186 11.27 10.13 1.27
N SER A 187 11.69 11.04 0.39
CA SER A 187 11.38 12.47 0.50
C SER A 187 9.87 12.70 0.56
N PHE A 188 9.40 13.61 1.41
CA PHE A 188 7.99 13.98 1.42
C PHE A 188 7.63 14.81 0.18
N VAL A 189 6.68 14.33 -0.63
CA VAL A 189 6.17 15.07 -1.78
C VAL A 189 5.14 16.10 -1.30
N ARG A 190 5.45 17.38 -1.46
CA ARG A 190 4.57 18.51 -1.11
C ARG A 190 3.55 18.77 -2.24
N ALA A 191 2.70 17.79 -2.48
CA ALA A 191 1.73 17.80 -3.56
C ALA A 191 0.43 17.12 -3.11
N THR A 192 -0.62 17.27 -3.91
CA THR A 192 -1.91 16.63 -3.69
C THR A 192 -2.09 15.48 -4.69
N PRO A 193 -2.71 14.36 -4.31
CA PRO A 193 -3.10 13.34 -5.29
C PRO A 193 -3.98 13.92 -6.39
N LEU A 194 -3.73 13.53 -7.64
CA LEU A 194 -4.40 14.08 -8.82
C LEU A 194 -5.91 13.85 -8.78
N TYR A 195 -6.38 12.75 -8.20
CA TYR A 195 -7.82 12.45 -8.05
C TYR A 195 -8.62 13.50 -7.25
N HIS A 196 -7.95 14.31 -6.41
CA HIS A 196 -8.60 15.40 -5.69
C HIS A 196 -8.79 16.67 -6.55
N MET A 197 -8.07 16.78 -7.67
CA MET A 197 -8.12 17.97 -8.51
C MET A 197 -9.42 18.00 -9.30
N ARG A 198 -10.21 19.05 -9.07
CA ARG A 198 -11.44 19.34 -9.86
C ARG A 198 -11.18 20.28 -11.03
N HIS A 199 -10.08 21.03 -10.96
CA HIS A 199 -9.68 22.00 -11.96
C HIS A 199 -8.16 21.96 -12.08
N LEU A 200 -7.69 22.16 -13.30
CA LEU A 200 -6.29 22.40 -13.64
C LEU A 200 -6.25 23.69 -14.46
N ASP A 201 -5.27 24.53 -14.20
CA ASP A 201 -5.08 25.77 -14.96
C ASP A 201 -4.59 25.46 -16.39
N ARG A 202 -3.80 24.38 -16.55
CA ARG A 202 -3.25 23.95 -17.85
C ARG A 202 -3.48 22.46 -18.10
N PRO A 203 -4.74 22.00 -18.21
CA PRO A 203 -5.06 20.58 -18.28
C PRO A 203 -4.41 19.88 -19.48
N HIS A 204 -4.36 20.52 -20.64
CA HIS A 204 -3.70 19.96 -21.83
C HIS A 204 -2.18 19.77 -21.64
N GLN A 205 -1.51 20.68 -20.92
CA GLN A 205 -0.08 20.54 -20.64
C GLN A 205 0.19 19.41 -19.64
N VAL A 206 -0.68 19.24 -18.66
CA VAL A 206 -0.60 18.11 -17.71
C VAL A 206 -0.84 16.80 -18.45
N LEU A 207 -1.88 16.71 -19.29
CA LEU A 207 -2.16 15.54 -20.13
C LEU A 207 -0.96 15.16 -21.00
N GLU A 208 -0.40 16.12 -21.74
CA GLU A 208 0.77 15.90 -22.58
C GLU A 208 1.97 15.41 -21.76
N ARG A 209 2.21 16.02 -20.59
CA ARG A 209 3.28 15.61 -19.67
C ARG A 209 3.11 14.18 -19.20
N LEU A 210 1.89 13.76 -18.87
CA LEU A 210 1.58 12.39 -18.43
C LEU A 210 1.77 11.38 -19.56
N MET A 211 1.30 11.67 -20.78
CA MET A 211 1.51 10.80 -21.94
C MET A 211 2.99 10.67 -22.29
N ARG A 212 3.74 11.78 -22.27
CA ARG A 212 5.21 11.75 -22.44
C ARG A 212 5.90 10.94 -21.35
N LEU A 213 5.40 10.98 -20.12
CA LEU A 213 5.96 10.19 -19.01
C LEU A 213 5.77 8.68 -19.24
N LEU A 214 4.60 8.26 -19.72
CA LEU A 214 4.32 6.87 -20.10
C LEU A 214 5.27 6.38 -21.20
N VAL A 215 5.40 7.16 -22.27
CA VAL A 215 6.34 6.84 -23.38
C VAL A 215 7.78 6.77 -22.87
N ARG A 216 8.18 7.69 -21.99
CA ARG A 216 9.53 7.73 -21.41
C ARG A 216 9.80 6.52 -20.52
N LEU A 217 8.82 6.07 -19.73
CA LEU A 217 8.93 4.84 -18.93
C LEU A 217 9.15 3.63 -19.83
N ALA A 218 8.31 3.46 -20.85
CA ALA A 218 8.40 2.35 -21.79
C ALA A 218 9.76 2.32 -22.51
N ARG A 219 10.25 3.48 -22.98
CA ARG A 219 11.59 3.61 -23.58
C ARG A 219 12.74 3.36 -22.60
N ALA A 220 12.51 3.53 -21.30
CA ALA A 220 13.49 3.15 -20.29
C ALA A 220 13.53 1.64 -20.03
N GLY A 221 12.58 0.87 -20.60
CA GLY A 221 12.47 -0.58 -20.45
C GLY A 221 11.39 -1.04 -19.47
N VAL A 222 10.57 -0.12 -18.93
CA VAL A 222 9.57 -0.44 -17.91
C VAL A 222 8.18 0.09 -18.21
N VAL A 223 7.15 -0.64 -17.78
CA VAL A 223 5.75 -0.22 -17.81
C VAL A 223 5.25 -0.15 -16.38
N HIS A 224 4.54 0.92 -16.01
CA HIS A 224 4.11 1.14 -14.63
C HIS A 224 3.10 0.09 -14.18
N GLY A 225 2.14 -0.22 -15.04
CA GLY A 225 1.08 -1.21 -14.80
C GLY A 225 0.03 -0.74 -13.79
N ASP A 226 0.08 0.50 -13.30
CA ASP A 226 -0.94 1.11 -12.44
C ASP A 226 -0.94 2.64 -12.51
N PHE A 227 -0.73 3.17 -13.71
CA PHE A 227 -0.61 4.61 -13.90
C PHE A 227 -2.00 5.25 -13.91
N ASN A 228 -2.43 5.74 -12.76
CA ASN A 228 -3.76 6.32 -12.55
C ASN A 228 -3.69 7.56 -11.64
N GLU A 229 -4.83 8.25 -11.48
CA GLU A 229 -4.95 9.49 -10.72
C GLU A 229 -4.67 9.38 -9.21
N PHE A 230 -4.59 8.16 -8.67
CA PHE A 230 -4.23 7.89 -7.27
C PHE A 230 -2.72 7.79 -7.06
N ASN A 231 -1.97 7.42 -8.12
CA ASN A 231 -0.52 7.25 -8.11
C ASN A 231 0.23 8.46 -8.70
N LEU A 232 -0.50 9.54 -8.99
CA LEU A 232 0.04 10.79 -9.50
C LEU A 232 -0.19 11.89 -8.47
N MET A 233 0.88 12.54 -8.05
CA MET A 233 0.86 13.68 -7.15
C MET A 233 1.10 14.94 -7.98
N ILE A 234 0.35 16.01 -7.74
CA ILE A 234 0.47 17.28 -8.47
C ILE A 234 0.61 18.45 -7.50
N ASP A 235 1.59 19.31 -7.76
CA ASP A 235 1.84 20.51 -6.96
C ASP A 235 1.12 21.75 -7.52
N GLU A 236 1.27 22.89 -6.84
CA GLU A 236 0.65 24.17 -7.22
C GLU A 236 1.16 24.71 -8.57
N GLU A 237 2.31 24.24 -9.05
CA GLU A 237 2.87 24.59 -10.36
C GLU A 237 2.45 23.58 -11.45
N GLU A 238 1.52 22.66 -11.11
CA GLU A 238 1.05 21.57 -11.94
C GLU A 238 2.16 20.59 -12.38
N LYS A 239 3.26 20.52 -11.62
CA LYS A 239 4.29 19.50 -11.81
C LYS A 239 3.83 18.19 -11.19
N VAL A 240 3.98 17.14 -11.98
CA VAL A 240 3.56 15.79 -11.61
C VAL A 240 4.73 15.05 -11.00
N THR A 241 4.50 14.37 -9.88
CA THR A 241 5.38 13.37 -9.28
C THR A 241 4.68 12.01 -9.27
N LEU A 242 5.34 11.00 -9.83
CA LEU A 242 4.86 9.62 -9.87
C LEU A 242 5.23 8.90 -8.57
N ILE A 243 4.31 8.10 -8.04
CA ILE A 243 4.51 7.29 -6.83
C ILE A 243 4.01 5.85 -7.06
N ASP A 244 4.40 4.95 -6.15
CA ASP A 244 3.95 3.55 -6.08
C ASP A 244 4.48 2.62 -7.19
N PHE A 245 5.71 2.15 -6.99
CA PHE A 245 6.48 1.34 -7.94
C PHE A 245 6.44 -0.20 -7.81
N PRO A 246 5.76 -0.86 -6.84
CA PRO A 246 5.74 -2.34 -6.77
C PRO A 246 5.21 -3.05 -8.02
N GLN A 247 4.36 -2.39 -8.83
CA GLN A 247 3.72 -2.97 -10.02
C GLN A 247 4.52 -2.87 -11.31
N LEU A 248 5.65 -2.16 -11.30
CA LEU A 248 6.45 -2.00 -12.49
C LEU A 248 6.87 -3.35 -13.05
N VAL A 249 6.68 -3.51 -14.35
CA VAL A 249 7.14 -4.67 -15.12
C VAL A 249 8.05 -4.24 -16.25
N HIS A 250 8.81 -5.19 -16.77
CA HIS A 250 9.66 -4.99 -17.94
C HIS A 250 8.85 -4.94 -19.22
N THR A 251 9.35 -4.22 -20.22
CA THR A 251 8.75 -4.19 -21.56
C THR A 251 8.76 -5.57 -22.23
N HIS A 252 9.65 -6.47 -21.83
CA HIS A 252 9.68 -7.87 -22.28
C HIS A 252 8.69 -8.78 -21.55
N HIS A 253 7.91 -8.27 -20.58
CA HIS A 253 6.89 -9.06 -19.91
C HIS A 253 5.78 -9.45 -20.91
N ALA A 254 5.26 -10.67 -20.80
CA ALA A 254 4.26 -11.18 -21.75
C ALA A 254 3.02 -10.29 -21.88
N ASN A 255 2.63 -9.63 -20.79
CA ASN A 255 1.47 -8.73 -20.73
C ASN A 255 1.87 -7.24 -20.73
N ALA A 256 3.10 -6.87 -21.11
CA ALA A 256 3.58 -5.49 -21.04
C ALA A 256 2.73 -4.53 -21.90
N GLU A 257 2.34 -4.98 -23.09
CA GLU A 257 1.45 -4.25 -24.00
C GLU A 257 0.10 -3.93 -23.33
N GLU A 258 -0.57 -4.95 -22.77
CA GLU A 258 -1.85 -4.77 -22.07
C GLU A 258 -1.73 -3.78 -20.90
N TYR A 259 -0.63 -3.84 -20.16
CA TYR A 259 -0.41 -2.90 -19.05
C TYR A 259 -0.15 -1.48 -19.51
N PHE A 260 0.58 -1.30 -20.62
CA PHE A 260 0.83 0.01 -21.19
C PHE A 260 -0.46 0.64 -21.71
N ASP A 261 -1.25 -0.12 -22.46
CA ASP A 261 -2.54 0.33 -22.97
C ASP A 261 -3.48 0.68 -21.82
N ARG A 262 -3.48 -0.11 -20.74
CA ARG A 262 -4.24 0.19 -19.52
C ARG A 262 -3.79 1.48 -18.85
N ASP A 263 -2.49 1.71 -18.75
CA ASP A 263 -1.91 2.93 -18.18
C ASP A 263 -2.33 4.17 -19.00
N VAL A 264 -2.27 4.08 -20.34
CA VAL A 264 -2.75 5.13 -21.25
C VAL A 264 -4.25 5.37 -21.05
N MET A 265 -5.05 4.29 -20.99
CA MET A 265 -6.49 4.39 -20.77
C MET A 265 -6.84 5.02 -19.42
N GLY A 266 -6.07 4.75 -18.36
CA GLY A 266 -6.24 5.37 -17.05
C GLY A 266 -6.13 6.90 -17.11
N VAL A 267 -5.13 7.40 -17.82
CA VAL A 267 -4.96 8.85 -18.05
C VAL A 267 -6.13 9.41 -18.87
N ARG A 268 -6.46 8.77 -20.00
CA ARG A 268 -7.55 9.24 -20.88
C ARG A 268 -8.87 9.34 -20.13
N GLU A 269 -9.20 8.32 -19.36
CA GLU A 269 -10.44 8.25 -18.61
C GLU A 269 -10.52 9.32 -17.52
N PHE A 270 -9.42 9.60 -16.83
CA PHE A 270 -9.34 10.72 -15.88
C PHE A 270 -9.67 12.06 -16.56
N PHE A 271 -9.03 12.39 -17.68
CA PHE A 271 -9.26 13.68 -18.37
C PHE A 271 -10.66 13.77 -18.99
N ARG A 272 -11.18 12.66 -19.52
CA ARG A 272 -12.56 12.59 -20.03
C ARG A 272 -13.56 12.87 -18.91
N LYS A 273 -13.48 12.12 -17.80
CA LYS A 273 -14.45 12.22 -16.69
C LYS A 273 -14.32 13.49 -15.86
N ARG A 274 -13.10 13.94 -15.58
CA ARG A 274 -12.85 15.04 -14.62
C ARG A 274 -12.68 16.39 -15.28
N MET A 275 -12.17 16.44 -16.51
CA MET A 275 -11.82 17.68 -17.20
C MET A 275 -12.63 17.89 -18.49
N ASN A 276 -13.51 16.95 -18.86
CA ASN A 276 -14.29 16.97 -20.09
C ASN A 276 -13.41 17.16 -21.35
N ILE A 277 -12.24 16.54 -21.35
CA ILE A 277 -11.30 16.55 -22.48
C ILE A 277 -11.32 15.18 -23.14
N GLU A 278 -11.73 15.14 -24.41
CA GLU A 278 -11.63 13.95 -25.23
C GLU A 278 -10.23 13.85 -25.84
N VAL A 279 -9.63 12.68 -25.68
CA VAL A 279 -8.30 12.37 -26.22
C VAL A 279 -8.48 11.51 -27.46
N GLU A 280 -8.32 12.14 -28.63
CA GLU A 280 -8.47 11.51 -29.95
C GLU A 280 -7.23 10.71 -30.37
N GLU A 281 -6.04 11.18 -30.00
CA GLU A 281 -4.76 10.56 -30.34
C GLU A 281 -3.97 10.23 -29.05
N TRP A 282 -3.37 9.04 -29.02
CA TRP A 282 -2.55 8.59 -27.89
C TRP A 282 -1.45 7.63 -28.39
N PRO A 283 -0.32 7.55 -27.68
CA PRO A 283 0.76 6.64 -28.07
C PRO A 283 0.31 5.19 -27.97
N THR A 284 0.61 4.40 -29.00
CA THR A 284 0.36 2.95 -29.01
C THR A 284 1.62 2.17 -28.63
N TRP A 285 1.45 0.96 -28.09
CA TRP A 285 2.58 0.11 -27.74
C TRP A 285 3.54 -0.12 -28.91
N HIS A 286 3.00 -0.38 -30.11
CA HIS A 286 3.82 -0.61 -31.30
C HIS A 286 4.67 0.59 -31.70
N GLU A 287 4.13 1.82 -31.63
CA GLU A 287 4.91 3.03 -31.90
C GLU A 287 6.08 3.19 -30.94
N VAL A 288 5.86 2.86 -29.67
CA VAL A 288 6.89 3.01 -28.63
C VAL A 288 7.92 1.89 -28.67
N ALA A 289 7.51 0.65 -28.94
CA ALA A 289 8.38 -0.54 -28.96
C ALA A 289 9.19 -0.67 -30.27
N LEU A 290 8.68 -0.20 -31.41
CA LEU A 290 9.37 -0.33 -32.70
C LEU A 290 10.52 0.67 -32.86
N GLU A 291 10.46 1.84 -32.22
CA GLU A 291 11.53 2.83 -32.29
C GLU A 291 12.82 2.37 -31.57
N ASP A 292 12.72 1.52 -30.56
CA ASP A 292 13.89 0.92 -29.88
C ASP A 292 14.64 -0.10 -30.76
N SER A 293 13.93 -0.78 -31.68
CA SER A 293 14.53 -1.78 -32.57
C SER A 293 15.26 -1.15 -33.77
N ALA A 294 14.82 0.04 -34.23
CA ALA A 294 15.43 0.74 -35.36
C ALA A 294 16.63 1.62 -34.97
N GLY A 295 16.84 1.86 -33.67
CA GLY A 295 17.88 2.72 -33.10
C GLY A 295 19.02 1.98 -32.40
N GLY A 296 19.32 0.74 -32.81
CA GLY A 296 20.43 -0.07 -32.29
C GLY A 296 21.79 0.60 -32.50
N GLY A 297 22.18 1.47 -31.57
CA GLY A 297 23.47 2.13 -31.54
C GLY A 297 23.44 3.33 -30.60
N ASP A 298 23.94 3.14 -29.38
CA ASP A 298 24.55 4.19 -28.55
C ASP A 298 23.86 5.56 -28.53
N ARG A 299 22.53 5.60 -28.37
CA ARG A 299 21.92 6.74 -27.70
C ARG A 299 21.96 6.49 -26.21
N ALA A 300 23.18 6.61 -25.69
CA ALA A 300 23.42 7.21 -24.38
C ALA A 300 22.74 8.59 -24.37
N GLY A 301 21.42 8.58 -24.22
CA GLY A 301 20.66 9.72 -23.74
C GLY A 301 20.96 9.86 -22.26
N SER A 302 22.23 10.15 -21.95
CA SER A 302 22.67 10.60 -20.65
C SER A 302 21.89 11.88 -20.36
N GLY A 303 20.76 11.75 -19.67
CA GLY A 303 20.35 12.82 -18.78
C GLY A 303 21.54 13.12 -17.86
N PRO A 304 21.73 14.35 -17.37
CA PRO A 304 22.99 14.77 -16.72
C PRO A 304 23.32 14.06 -15.39
N GLY A 305 22.71 12.92 -15.05
CA GLY A 305 22.86 12.22 -13.78
C GLY A 305 22.59 10.70 -13.75
N GLY A 306 22.32 10.04 -14.88
CA GLY A 306 21.97 8.60 -14.89
C GLY A 306 23.18 7.67 -14.66
N SER A 307 23.07 6.72 -13.73
CA SER A 307 24.12 5.71 -13.50
C SER A 307 23.95 4.52 -14.45
N ALA A 308 25.06 3.97 -14.97
CA ALA A 308 25.00 2.80 -15.87
C ALA A 308 24.28 1.59 -15.25
N ALA A 309 24.34 1.44 -13.93
CA ALA A 309 23.64 0.41 -13.19
C ALA A 309 22.12 0.63 -13.16
N SER A 310 21.68 1.88 -12.99
CA SER A 310 20.26 2.28 -12.96
C SER A 310 19.62 2.04 -14.34
N ALA A 311 20.31 2.43 -15.40
CA ALA A 311 19.88 2.17 -16.77
C ALA A 311 19.82 0.66 -17.09
N ALA A 312 20.77 -0.14 -16.59
CA ALA A 312 20.73 -1.59 -16.73
C ALA A 312 19.55 -2.21 -15.97
N LEU A 313 19.26 -1.74 -14.76
CA LEU A 313 18.12 -2.22 -13.98
C LEU A 313 16.79 -2.02 -14.72
N LEU A 314 16.57 -0.83 -15.30
CA LEU A 314 15.32 -0.52 -16.01
C LEU A 314 15.16 -1.36 -17.28
N ARG A 315 16.25 -1.65 -18.01
CA ARG A 315 16.20 -2.45 -19.24
C ARG A 315 16.11 -3.96 -19.03
N THR A 316 16.72 -4.47 -17.94
CA THR A 316 16.88 -5.92 -17.73
C THR A 316 16.01 -6.47 -16.61
N GLY A 317 15.57 -5.61 -15.69
CA GLY A 317 14.84 -6.01 -14.51
C GLY A 317 15.60 -6.70 -13.42
N ALA A 318 16.92 -6.74 -13.55
CA ALA A 318 17.79 -7.37 -12.57
C ALA A 318 17.89 -6.51 -11.29
N ILE A 319 16.91 -6.63 -10.40
CA ILE A 319 16.99 -6.06 -9.05
C ILE A 319 17.90 -6.93 -8.20
N GLU A 320 18.96 -6.32 -7.65
CA GLU A 320 19.88 -7.00 -6.76
C GLU A 320 19.12 -7.62 -5.56
N GLY A 321 19.26 -8.94 -5.40
CA GLY A 321 18.64 -9.67 -4.29
C GLY A 321 17.17 -10.05 -4.47
N LEU A 322 16.54 -9.72 -5.60
CA LEU A 322 15.19 -10.18 -5.99
C LEU A 322 15.31 -11.20 -7.13
N GLY A 323 14.93 -12.46 -6.90
CA GLY A 323 14.93 -13.48 -7.96
C GLY A 323 13.76 -13.27 -8.95
N GLN A 324 13.89 -13.79 -10.18
CA GLN A 324 12.83 -13.73 -11.20
C GLN A 324 11.51 -14.36 -10.71
N GLU A 325 11.59 -15.48 -9.98
CA GLU A 325 10.39 -16.14 -9.41
C GLU A 325 9.69 -15.27 -8.36
N ASP A 326 10.46 -14.51 -7.58
CA ASP A 326 9.94 -13.63 -6.53
C ASP A 326 9.30 -12.37 -7.14
N ASP A 327 9.86 -11.86 -8.23
CA ASP A 327 9.25 -10.77 -9.01
C ASP A 327 7.93 -11.22 -9.65
N ALA A 328 7.91 -12.38 -10.30
CA ALA A 328 6.69 -12.95 -10.88
C ALA A 328 5.60 -13.19 -9.80
N LEU A 329 6.01 -13.64 -8.62
CA LEU A 329 5.09 -13.83 -7.49
C LEU A 329 4.49 -12.50 -7.01
N LEU A 330 5.28 -11.42 -6.98
CA LEU A 330 4.78 -10.09 -6.66
C LEU A 330 3.79 -9.59 -7.71
N VAL A 331 4.11 -9.70 -9.00
CA VAL A 331 3.22 -9.27 -10.08
C VAL A 331 1.88 -9.99 -9.96
N ALA A 332 1.90 -11.31 -9.82
CA ALA A 332 0.68 -12.11 -9.63
C ALA A 332 -0.10 -11.73 -8.34
N ALA A 333 0.59 -11.36 -7.26
CA ALA A 333 -0.02 -10.91 -6.01
C ALA A 333 -0.94 -9.72 -6.21
N HIS A 334 -0.45 -8.74 -6.93
CA HIS A 334 -1.14 -7.47 -7.13
C HIS A 334 -2.22 -7.55 -8.21
N GLU A 335 -2.00 -8.31 -9.29
CA GLU A 335 -3.04 -8.57 -10.30
C GLU A 335 -4.31 -9.15 -9.67
N ARG A 336 -4.17 -10.12 -8.76
CA ARG A 336 -5.32 -10.70 -8.06
C ARG A 336 -5.97 -9.72 -7.08
N GLY A 337 -5.19 -8.91 -6.38
CA GLY A 337 -5.70 -7.86 -5.51
C GLY A 337 -6.58 -6.88 -6.30
N ARG A 338 -6.11 -6.46 -7.47
CA ARG A 338 -6.85 -5.55 -8.35
C ARG A 338 -8.08 -6.19 -9.00
N ASN A 339 -7.99 -7.45 -9.44
CA ASN A 339 -9.15 -8.14 -10.01
C ASN A 339 -10.27 -8.33 -8.98
N GLN A 340 -9.93 -8.56 -7.71
CA GLN A 340 -10.91 -8.56 -6.63
C GLN A 340 -11.56 -7.19 -6.42
N ASP A 341 -10.77 -6.12 -6.53
CA ASP A 341 -11.28 -4.75 -6.42
C ASP A 341 -12.22 -4.39 -7.56
N ARG A 342 -11.89 -4.79 -8.80
CA ARG A 342 -12.74 -4.58 -9.97
C ARG A 342 -14.06 -5.35 -9.82
N ALA A 343 -14.00 -6.63 -9.46
CA ALA A 343 -15.20 -7.43 -9.23
C ALA A 343 -16.10 -6.86 -8.10
N GLN A 344 -15.53 -6.25 -7.06
CA GLN A 344 -16.29 -5.59 -6.00
C GLN A 344 -16.93 -4.27 -6.45
N ARG A 345 -16.28 -3.51 -7.34
CA ARG A 345 -16.83 -2.27 -7.90
C ARG A 345 -17.94 -2.58 -8.90
N ASP A 346 -17.72 -3.52 -9.81
CA ASP A 346 -18.70 -3.93 -10.82
C ASP A 346 -19.94 -4.57 -10.15
N GLY A 347 -19.76 -5.24 -9.00
CA GLY A 347 -20.88 -5.77 -8.20
C GLY A 347 -21.62 -4.72 -7.36
N GLN A 348 -21.03 -3.55 -7.11
CA GLN A 348 -21.71 -2.43 -6.44
C GLN A 348 -22.47 -1.56 -7.45
N GLU A 349 -21.99 -1.44 -8.70
CA GLU A 349 -22.71 -0.73 -9.76
C GLU A 349 -23.98 -1.49 -10.23
N ALA A 350 -24.08 -2.81 -9.99
CA ALA A 350 -25.27 -3.60 -10.31
C ALA A 350 -26.41 -3.48 -9.28
N ASP A 351 -26.15 -2.99 -8.07
CA ASP A 351 -27.17 -2.82 -7.01
C ASP A 351 -27.78 -1.40 -6.99
N GLU A 352 -27.31 -0.46 -7.82
CA GLU A 352 -27.83 0.91 -7.91
C GLU A 352 -28.87 1.12 -9.06
N GLU A 353 -29.24 0.08 -9.82
CA GLU A 353 -30.20 0.18 -10.95
C GLU A 353 -31.56 -0.52 -10.74
N GLU A 354 -31.93 -0.95 -9.53
CA GLU A 354 -33.31 -1.41 -9.25
C GLU A 354 -33.94 -0.65 -8.07
N GLU A 355 -34.31 0.61 -8.30
CA GLU A 355 -35.43 1.23 -7.58
C GLU A 355 -36.71 0.99 -8.42
N PRO A 356 -37.63 0.09 -7.99
CA PRO A 356 -38.91 -0.02 -8.66
C PRO A 356 -39.76 1.22 -8.30
N SER A 357 -40.15 1.95 -9.32
CA SER A 357 -41.18 2.99 -9.23
C SER A 357 -42.48 2.39 -8.69
N SER A 358 -42.91 2.80 -7.50
CA SER A 358 -44.31 2.70 -7.09
C SER A 358 -44.89 4.10 -6.96
N SER A 359 -45.58 4.51 -8.01
CA SER A 359 -46.70 5.44 -7.95
C SER A 359 -47.72 4.94 -6.94
N ASP A 360 -48.23 5.80 -6.06
CA ASP A 360 -49.62 5.72 -5.62
C ASP A 360 -50.13 7.12 -5.23
N GLU A 361 -51.31 7.41 -5.76
CA GLU A 361 -52.05 8.66 -5.77
C GLU A 361 -52.76 8.93 -4.42
N GLU A 362 -53.04 10.21 -4.14
CA GLU A 362 -53.92 10.64 -3.05
C GLU A 362 -55.41 10.37 -3.37
N GLY A 363 -56.24 10.15 -2.35
CA GLY A 363 -57.71 10.24 -2.47
C GLY A 363 -58.55 9.57 -1.38
N ASP A 364 -58.77 10.31 -0.29
CA ASP A 364 -59.99 10.51 0.55
C ASP A 364 -61.10 9.45 0.86
N GLU A 365 -61.58 9.64 2.11
CA GLU A 365 -62.95 9.52 2.68
C GLU A 365 -63.50 8.24 3.38
N ASP A 366 -63.80 8.46 4.67
CA ASP A 366 -65.01 8.12 5.46
C ASP A 366 -65.16 6.83 6.32
N GLY A 367 -65.48 7.06 7.62
CA GLY A 367 -66.45 6.25 8.38
C GLY A 367 -66.21 6.00 9.88
N ALA A 368 -66.70 6.92 10.75
CA ALA A 368 -67.39 6.76 12.06
C ALA A 368 -66.92 5.69 13.10
N ALA A 369 -66.50 6.03 14.33
CA ALA A 369 -67.26 6.49 15.52
C ALA A 369 -67.38 5.37 16.59
N ASP A 370 -66.87 5.57 17.82
CA ASP A 370 -67.72 5.73 19.00
C ASP A 370 -66.91 6.00 20.29
N ALA A 371 -67.55 6.79 21.16
CA ALA A 371 -67.07 7.32 22.43
C ALA A 371 -67.22 6.32 23.60
N ASP A 372 -66.44 6.52 24.67
CA ASP A 372 -67.00 6.70 26.02
C ASP A 372 -65.90 6.88 27.08
N GLU A 373 -65.82 8.08 27.66
CA GLU A 373 -65.47 8.29 29.07
C GLU A 373 -66.77 8.45 29.85
N PRO A 374 -66.82 7.98 31.11
CA PRO A 374 -66.74 8.92 32.24
C PRO A 374 -65.86 8.33 33.36
N GLY A 375 -65.22 9.07 34.27
CA GLY A 375 -65.58 10.35 34.86
C GLY A 375 -65.60 10.18 36.38
N CYS A 376 -64.69 10.89 37.06
CA CYS A 376 -64.84 11.47 38.40
C CYS A 376 -64.76 10.59 39.66
N GLY A 377 -63.92 11.03 40.62
CA GLY A 377 -64.31 10.99 42.02
C GLY A 377 -63.18 10.72 43.04
N GLY A 378 -62.90 11.70 43.88
CA GLY A 378 -62.50 11.43 45.26
C GLY A 378 -61.10 11.90 45.64
N ALA A 379 -60.99 13.19 45.97
CA ALA A 379 -59.92 13.72 46.79
C ALA A 379 -59.91 13.06 48.17
N ASP A 380 -58.73 12.73 48.70
CA ASP A 380 -58.48 12.88 50.12
C ASP A 380 -57.10 13.47 50.38
N ARG A 381 -57.09 14.36 51.35
CA ARG A 381 -56.02 15.27 51.74
C ARG A 381 -55.14 14.58 52.77
N GLY A 382 -53.84 14.84 52.70
CA GLY A 382 -52.91 14.34 53.71
C GLY A 382 -51.49 14.85 53.53
N ALA A 383 -51.34 16.13 53.20
CA ALA A 383 -50.21 16.85 53.76
C ALA A 383 -50.53 17.11 55.23
N PRO A 384 -49.51 17.17 56.05
CA PRO A 384 -49.22 18.43 56.68
C PRO A 384 -47.96 18.95 55.97
N ALA A 385 -47.84 20.24 55.69
CA ALA A 385 -46.47 20.72 55.76
C ALA A 385 -45.92 20.51 57.19
N GLU A 386 -46.74 20.41 58.21
CA GLU A 386 -46.72 21.55 59.07
C GLU A 386 -47.20 22.80 58.34
N GLU A 387 -48.41 22.73 57.73
CA GLU A 387 -49.09 23.73 56.86
C GLU A 387 -48.97 23.63 55.33
#